data_AF-A0A1V6HBF0-F1
#
_entry.id   AF-A0A1V6HBF0-F1
#
_cell.length_a   1.000
_cell.length_b   1.000
_cell.length_c   1.000
_cell.angle_alpha   90.00
_cell.angle_beta   90.00
_cell.angle_gamma   90.00
#
_symmetry.space_group_name_H-M   'P 1'
#
loop_
_entity.id
_entity.type
_entity.pdbx_description
1 polymer ?
#
loop_
_entity_poly.entity_id
_entity_poly.type
_entity_poly.pdbx_seq_one_letter_code
_entity_poly.pdbx_strand_id
1 'polypeptide(L)'
;MSSRHFLARYAAENEKPLREISPAAMELLLDYRWPGNVRELENAIERAVVLSEGETLDVALLPAALRRAPEEAGAPPLPPEGLSLREAVTTYERKLIVRALHAAGGVQKRAAELLRVKPTTLHEMMKRLQIPSETGQQPRPGAPE
;
A
#
# COMPACT_ATOMS: atom_id res chain seq x y z
N MET A 1 3.64 -18.20 14.96
CA MET A 1 2.86 -17.71 16.12
C MET A 1 1.54 -17.19 15.58
N SER A 2 0.42 -17.72 16.05
CA SER A 2 -0.92 -17.48 15.48
C SER A 2 -1.60 -16.27 16.12
N SER A 3 -2.46 -15.56 15.40
CA SER A 3 -3.28 -14.42 15.88
C SER A 3 -4.04 -14.74 17.18
N ARG A 4 -4.47 -15.98 17.36
CA ARG A 4 -5.12 -16.46 18.58
C ARG A 4 -4.23 -16.40 19.83
N HIS A 5 -2.91 -16.57 19.66
CA HIS A 5 -1.96 -16.50 20.77
C HIS A 5 -1.85 -15.08 21.34
N PHE A 6 -1.77 -14.08 20.45
CA PHE A 6 -1.75 -12.67 20.86
C PHE A 6 -3.08 -12.26 21.48
N LEU A 7 -4.22 -12.71 20.92
CA LEU A 7 -5.54 -12.44 21.48
C LEU A 7 -5.64 -12.91 22.94
N ALA A 8 -5.27 -14.17 23.20
CA ALA A 8 -5.34 -14.74 24.54
C ALA A 8 -4.43 -14.01 25.54
N ARG A 9 -3.21 -13.63 25.11
CA ARG A 9 -2.28 -12.89 25.96
C ARG A 9 -2.83 -11.51 26.33
N TYR A 10 -3.24 -10.72 25.33
CA TYR A 10 -3.68 -9.35 25.57
C TYR A 10 -5.04 -9.26 26.25
N ALA A 11 -5.95 -10.20 25.99
CA ALA A 11 -7.22 -10.26 26.69
C ALA A 11 -7.01 -10.53 28.19
N ALA A 12 -6.08 -11.41 28.55
CA ALA A 12 -5.71 -11.66 29.93
C ALA A 12 -5.02 -10.45 30.58
N GLU A 13 -4.08 -9.80 29.88
CA GLU A 13 -3.37 -8.61 30.39
C GLU A 13 -4.28 -7.39 30.60
N ASN A 14 -5.35 -7.25 29.82
CA ASN A 14 -6.29 -6.12 29.88
C ASN A 14 -7.60 -6.46 30.61
N GLU A 15 -7.71 -7.63 31.24
CA GLU A 15 -8.91 -8.11 31.93
C GLU A 15 -10.18 -8.06 31.05
N LYS A 16 -10.02 -8.29 29.74
CA LYS A 16 -11.11 -8.26 28.75
C LYS A 16 -11.73 -9.65 28.58
N PRO A 17 -13.05 -9.75 28.36
CA PRO A 17 -13.72 -11.04 28.13
C PRO A 17 -13.49 -11.61 26.72
N LEU A 18 -12.63 -10.98 25.91
CA LEU A 18 -12.40 -11.31 24.51
C LEU A 18 -11.73 -12.69 24.35
N ARG A 19 -12.43 -13.64 23.73
CA ARG A 19 -11.98 -15.04 23.58
C ARG A 19 -11.91 -15.48 22.13
N GLU A 20 -12.68 -14.86 21.26
CA GLU A 20 -12.84 -15.30 19.88
C GLU A 20 -12.55 -14.19 18.89
N ILE A 21 -12.17 -14.59 17.68
CA ILE A 21 -12.07 -13.72 16.52
C ILE A 21 -13.15 -14.16 15.56
N SER A 22 -14.00 -13.22 15.13
CA SER A 22 -15.03 -13.52 14.13
C SER A 22 -14.39 -14.05 12.84
N PRO A 23 -15.08 -14.92 12.08
CA PRO A 23 -14.55 -15.44 10.82
C PRO A 23 -14.13 -14.33 9.84
N ALA A 24 -14.95 -13.28 9.72
CA ALA A 24 -14.65 -12.14 8.85
C ALA A 24 -13.40 -11.35 9.30
N ALA A 25 -13.21 -11.15 10.60
CA ALA A 25 -11.99 -10.52 11.11
C ALA A 25 -10.76 -11.41 10.89
N MET A 26 -10.92 -12.74 11.02
CA MET A 26 -9.85 -13.69 10.74
C MET A 26 -9.42 -13.67 9.28
N GLU A 27 -10.37 -13.61 8.34
CA GLU A 27 -10.07 -13.49 6.90
C GLU A 27 -9.21 -12.26 6.61
N LEU A 28 -9.58 -11.09 7.16
CA LEU A 28 -8.79 -9.86 6.98
C LEU A 28 -7.39 -9.96 7.57
N LEU A 29 -7.24 -10.60 8.73
CA LEU A 29 -5.94 -10.83 9.36
C LEU A 29 -5.04 -11.77 8.53
N LEU A 30 -5.63 -12.74 7.82
CA LEU A 30 -4.93 -13.70 6.97
C LEU A 30 -4.57 -13.13 5.60
N ASP A 31 -5.43 -12.29 5.01
CA ASP A 31 -5.24 -11.73 3.67
C ASP A 31 -4.25 -10.55 3.66
N TYR A 32 -4.04 -9.91 4.82
CA TYR A 32 -3.11 -8.79 4.93
C TYR A 32 -1.63 -9.22 4.82
N ARG A 33 -0.84 -8.54 3.98
CA ARG A 33 0.59 -8.90 3.74
C ARG A 33 1.55 -8.61 4.90
N TRP A 34 1.12 -7.89 5.94
CA TRP A 34 1.93 -7.50 7.11
C TRP A 34 3.35 -7.00 6.76
N PRO A 35 3.47 -5.81 6.13
CA PRO A 35 4.77 -5.27 5.68
C PRO A 35 5.81 -5.12 6.79
N GLY A 36 5.40 -5.00 8.07
CA GLY A 36 6.27 -4.90 9.24
C GLY A 36 6.41 -6.18 10.09
N ASN A 37 6.04 -7.36 9.59
CA ASN A 37 6.09 -8.65 10.30
C ASN A 37 5.11 -8.79 11.49
N VAL A 38 5.36 -9.78 12.36
CA VAL A 38 4.55 -10.17 13.53
C VAL A 38 4.27 -9.01 14.51
N ARG A 39 5.13 -7.99 14.57
CA ARG A 39 4.94 -6.81 15.43
C ARG A 39 3.75 -5.95 15.02
N GLU A 40 3.46 -5.85 13.71
CA GLU A 40 2.27 -5.13 13.26
C GLU A 40 0.98 -5.88 13.59
N LEU A 41 1.01 -7.22 13.46
CA LEU A 41 -0.08 -8.09 13.87
C LEU A 41 -0.34 -7.97 15.38
N GLU A 42 0.72 -7.99 16.18
CA GLU A 42 0.69 -7.81 17.64
C GLU A 42 0.03 -6.47 18.02
N ASN A 43 0.51 -5.35 17.48
CA ASN A 43 -0.05 -4.02 17.73
C ASN A 43 -1.51 -3.88 17.27
N ALA A 44 -1.88 -4.52 16.16
CA ALA A 44 -3.25 -4.51 15.66
C ALA A 44 -4.20 -5.25 16.59
N ILE A 45 -3.78 -6.42 17.11
CA ILE A 45 -4.56 -7.21 18.06
C ILE A 45 -4.64 -6.53 19.41
N GLU A 46 -3.54 -5.98 19.92
CA GLU A 46 -3.51 -5.22 21.18
C GLU A 46 -4.52 -4.07 21.16
N ARG A 47 -4.49 -3.24 20.11
CA ARG A 47 -5.46 -2.16 19.95
C ARG A 47 -6.91 -2.65 19.86
N ALA A 48 -7.14 -3.73 19.13
CA ALA A 48 -8.48 -4.31 19.00
C ALA A 48 -9.00 -4.85 20.35
N VAL A 49 -8.13 -5.39 21.20
CA VAL A 49 -8.47 -5.86 22.56
C VAL A 49 -8.78 -4.69 23.49
N VAL A 50 -8.00 -3.61 23.44
CA VAL A 50 -8.25 -2.41 24.26
C VAL A 50 -9.63 -1.83 23.95
N LEU A 51 -10.01 -1.81 22.68
CA LEU A 51 -11.29 -1.29 22.19
C LEU A 51 -12.45 -2.29 22.32
N SER A 52 -12.21 -3.54 22.66
CA SER A 52 -13.27 -4.54 22.75
C SER A 52 -14.05 -4.42 24.05
N GLU A 53 -15.36 -4.59 23.96
CA GLU A 53 -16.27 -4.63 25.12
C GLU A 53 -16.99 -5.98 25.25
N GLY A 54 -16.82 -6.88 24.26
CA GLY A 54 -17.47 -8.19 24.20
C GLY A 54 -16.50 -9.36 24.06
N GLU A 55 -17.06 -10.56 23.89
CA GLU A 55 -16.29 -11.82 23.83
C GLU A 55 -15.69 -12.11 22.45
N THR A 56 -16.15 -11.41 21.40
CA THR A 56 -15.75 -11.63 20.01
C THR A 56 -15.11 -10.40 19.38
N LEU A 57 -13.95 -10.58 18.75
CA LEU A 57 -13.28 -9.57 17.95
C LEU A 57 -13.94 -9.49 16.57
N ASP A 58 -14.72 -8.45 16.35
CA ASP A 58 -15.35 -8.14 15.07
C ASP A 58 -14.45 -7.24 14.21
N VAL A 59 -14.70 -7.23 12.90
CA VAL A 59 -14.01 -6.42 11.89
C VAL A 59 -13.99 -4.95 12.30
N ALA A 60 -15.05 -4.43 12.92
CA ALA A 60 -15.15 -3.04 13.37
C ALA A 60 -14.03 -2.61 14.35
N LEU A 61 -13.52 -3.57 15.13
CA LEU A 61 -12.46 -3.35 16.12
C LEU A 61 -11.06 -3.42 15.51
N LEU A 62 -10.92 -3.89 14.27
CA LEU A 62 -9.65 -3.91 13.57
C LEU A 62 -9.22 -2.50 13.11
N PRO A 63 -7.91 -2.23 13.00
CA PRO A 63 -7.41 -1.00 12.40
C PRO A 63 -8.01 -0.74 11.01
N ALA A 64 -8.23 0.53 10.67
CA ALA A 64 -8.82 0.91 9.38
C ALA A 64 -8.02 0.39 8.17
N ALA A 65 -6.71 0.22 8.33
CA ALA A 65 -5.82 -0.35 7.32
C ALA A 65 -6.13 -1.83 6.99
N LEU A 66 -6.68 -2.59 7.94
CA LEU A 66 -7.15 -3.96 7.75
C LEU A 66 -8.61 -4.05 7.32
N ARG A 67 -9.44 -3.08 7.74
CA ARG A 67 -10.87 -3.03 7.38
C ARG A 67 -11.12 -2.63 5.94
N ARG A 68 -10.22 -1.85 5.34
CA ARG A 68 -10.17 -1.77 3.88
C ARG A 68 -9.67 -3.13 3.42
N ALA A 69 -10.54 -3.87 2.71
CA ALA A 69 -10.07 -4.88 1.79
C ALA A 69 -8.87 -4.30 1.03
N PRO A 70 -7.89 -5.11 0.63
CA PRO A 70 -7.01 -4.66 -0.43
C PRO A 70 -7.93 -4.40 -1.64
N GLU A 71 -8.47 -3.17 -1.78
CA GLU A 71 -8.61 -2.55 -3.08
C GLU A 71 -7.28 -2.87 -3.73
N GLU A 72 -7.29 -3.74 -4.72
CA GLU A 72 -6.11 -4.26 -5.40
C GLU A 72 -5.07 -3.16 -5.42
N ALA A 73 -4.07 -3.23 -4.53
CA ALA A 73 -3.31 -2.05 -4.16
C ALA A 73 -2.46 -1.66 -5.38
N GLY A 74 -3.01 -0.80 -6.25
CA GLY A 74 -2.47 -0.51 -7.57
C GLY A 74 -3.48 -0.40 -8.72
N ALA A 75 -4.68 -0.98 -8.64
CA ALA A 75 -5.70 -0.83 -9.67
C ALA A 75 -6.55 0.43 -9.43
N PRO A 76 -6.81 1.26 -10.46
CA PRO A 76 -7.75 2.37 -10.33
C PRO A 76 -9.18 1.83 -10.10
N PRO A 77 -9.99 2.49 -9.26
CA PRO A 77 -11.39 2.08 -9.07
C PRO A 77 -12.13 2.13 -10.40
N LEU A 78 -12.94 1.12 -10.69
CA LEU A 78 -13.78 1.08 -11.89
C LEU A 78 -15.06 1.90 -11.60
N PRO A 79 -15.24 3.09 -12.21
CA PRO A 79 -16.44 3.89 -12.00
C PRO A 79 -17.66 3.22 -12.67
N PRO A 80 -18.89 3.50 -12.22
CA PRO A 80 -20.10 2.90 -12.79
C PRO A 80 -20.31 3.23 -14.28
N GLU A 81 -19.73 4.34 -14.77
CA GLU A 81 -19.71 4.72 -16.18
C GLU A 81 -18.68 3.94 -17.01
N GLY A 82 -17.82 3.14 -16.38
CA GLY A 82 -16.74 2.38 -17.01
C GLY A 82 -15.43 3.17 -17.15
N LEU A 83 -14.33 2.45 -17.36
CA LEU A 83 -12.99 3.02 -17.55
C LEU A 83 -12.41 2.57 -18.88
N SER A 84 -11.82 3.51 -19.63
CA SER A 84 -11.03 3.16 -20.81
C SER A 84 -9.71 2.51 -20.39
N LEU A 85 -9.57 1.21 -20.69
CA LEU A 85 -8.34 0.46 -20.45
C LEU A 85 -7.12 1.17 -21.07
N ARG A 86 -7.28 1.72 -22.28
CA ARG A 86 -6.20 2.40 -23.00
C ARG A 86 -5.71 3.64 -22.25
N GLU A 87 -6.63 4.44 -21.70
CA GLU A 87 -6.30 5.64 -20.93
C GLU A 87 -5.70 5.30 -19.57
N ALA A 88 -6.23 4.26 -18.91
CA ALA A 88 -5.72 3.77 -17.63
C ALA A 88 -4.27 3.30 -17.76
N VAL A 89 -3.98 2.46 -18.77
CA VAL A 89 -2.61 1.98 -19.06
C VAL A 89 -1.70 3.15 -19.40
N THR A 90 -2.15 4.08 -20.25
CA THR A 90 -1.37 5.27 -20.64
C THR A 90 -1.03 6.14 -19.42
N THR A 91 -1.98 6.33 -18.51
CA THR A 91 -1.79 7.09 -17.27
C THR A 91 -0.79 6.39 -16.34
N TYR A 92 -0.91 5.08 -16.20
CA TYR A 92 0.00 4.28 -15.38
C TYR A 92 1.42 4.26 -15.95
N GLU A 93 1.55 4.08 -17.26
CA GLU A 93 2.82 4.14 -18.00
C GLU A 93 3.52 5.49 -17.81
N ARG A 94 2.77 6.60 -17.95
CA ARG A 94 3.29 7.95 -17.67
C ARG A 94 3.83 8.07 -16.24
N LYS A 95 3.08 7.60 -15.25
CA LYS A 95 3.50 7.64 -13.84
C LYS A 95 4.79 6.84 -13.61
N LEU A 96 4.94 5.67 -14.22
CA LEU A 96 6.15 4.86 -14.11
C LEU A 96 7.37 5.55 -14.72
N ILE A 97 7.23 6.14 -15.91
CA ILE A 97 8.32 6.84 -16.60
C ILE A 97 8.78 8.05 -15.77
N VAL A 98 7.85 8.86 -15.26
CA VAL A 98 8.18 10.02 -14.42
C VAL A 98 8.89 9.59 -13.13
N ARG A 99 8.42 8.52 -12.46
CA ARG A 99 9.09 7.98 -11.26
C ARG A 99 10.51 7.48 -11.57
N ALA A 100 10.70 6.80 -12.69
CA ALA A 100 12.00 6.32 -13.12
C ALA A 100 12.95 7.49 -13.45
N LEU A 101 12.46 8.54 -14.11
CA LEU A 101 13.23 9.75 -14.38
C LEU A 101 13.65 10.45 -13.08
N HIS A 102 12.74 10.59 -12.12
CA HIS A 102 13.05 11.18 -10.81
C HIS A 102 14.10 10.34 -10.05
N ALA A 103 13.94 9.01 -9.99
CA ALA A 103 14.91 8.11 -9.37
C ALA A 103 16.27 8.10 -10.08
N ALA A 104 16.29 8.37 -11.39
CA ALA A 104 17.49 8.51 -12.19
C ALA A 104 18.11 9.91 -12.17
N GLY A 105 17.52 10.87 -11.44
CA GLY A 105 17.97 12.27 -11.42
C GLY A 105 17.83 12.98 -12.77
N GLY A 106 16.83 12.62 -13.57
CA GLY A 106 16.59 13.14 -14.92
C GLY A 106 17.39 12.45 -16.04
N VAL A 107 18.28 11.50 -15.72
CA VAL A 107 19.09 10.81 -16.72
C VAL A 107 18.26 9.74 -17.43
N GLN A 108 17.82 10.03 -18.67
CA GLN A 108 16.96 9.12 -19.46
C GLN A 108 17.54 7.72 -19.65
N LYS A 109 18.84 7.60 -19.93
CA LYS A 109 19.49 6.29 -20.09
C LYS A 109 19.35 5.43 -18.82
N ARG A 110 19.61 6.02 -17.66
CA ARG A 110 19.49 5.36 -16.36
C ARG A 110 18.02 5.06 -16.02
N ALA A 111 17.09 5.94 -16.37
CA ALA A 111 15.66 5.66 -16.24
C ALA A 111 15.22 4.46 -17.10
N ALA A 112 15.75 4.34 -18.31
CA ALA A 112 15.47 3.21 -19.21
C ALA A 112 16.01 1.90 -18.63
N GLU A 113 17.21 1.93 -18.04
CA GLU A 113 17.79 0.79 -17.30
C GLU A 113 16.93 0.37 -16.10
N LEU A 114 16.44 1.34 -15.30
CA LEU A 114 15.54 1.07 -14.17
C LEU A 114 14.22 0.41 -14.62
N LEU A 115 13.71 0.83 -15.77
CA LEU A 115 12.49 0.27 -16.38
C LEU A 115 12.76 -0.99 -17.23
N ARG A 116 14.02 -1.40 -17.39
CA ARG A 116 14.45 -2.53 -18.21
C ARG A 116 13.99 -2.45 -19.68
N VAL A 117 14.01 -1.24 -20.23
CA VAL A 117 13.69 -0.98 -21.64
C VAL A 117 14.90 -0.37 -22.36
N LYS A 118 14.93 -0.46 -23.70
CA LYS A 118 15.96 0.23 -24.47
C LYS A 118 15.79 1.75 -24.33
N PRO A 119 16.89 2.55 -24.30
CA PRO A 119 16.80 4.00 -24.25
C PRO A 119 15.98 4.61 -25.40
N THR A 120 16.06 4.03 -26.60
CA THR A 120 15.27 4.45 -27.76
C THR A 120 13.77 4.24 -27.53
N THR A 121 13.38 3.10 -26.96
CA THR A 121 11.99 2.81 -26.59
C THR A 121 11.48 3.79 -25.54
N LEU A 122 12.29 4.09 -24.51
CA LEU A 122 11.92 5.10 -23.51
C LEU A 122 11.71 6.48 -24.14
N HIS A 123 12.60 6.88 -25.05
CA HIS A 123 12.50 8.15 -25.76
C HIS A 123 11.20 8.26 -26.58
N GLU A 124 10.84 7.21 -27.32
CA GLU A 124 9.57 7.14 -28.07
C GLU A 124 8.35 7.21 -27.14
N MET A 125 8.38 6.50 -26.01
CA MET A 125 7.32 6.54 -25.00
C MET A 125 7.18 7.96 -24.42
N MET A 126 8.29 8.62 -24.08
CA MET A 126 8.27 10.00 -23.58
C MET A 126 7.69 10.97 -24.62
N LYS A 127 8.04 10.83 -25.90
CA LYS A 127 7.50 11.67 -26.98
C LYS A 127 6.01 11.44 -27.18
N ARG A 128 5.56 10.19 -27.24
CA ARG A 128 4.15 9.81 -27.36
C ARG A 128 3.32 10.32 -26.18
N LEU A 129 3.89 10.25 -24.98
CA LEU A 129 3.24 10.70 -23.75
C LEU A 129 3.50 12.17 -23.46
N GLN A 130 4.24 12.92 -24.27
CA GLN A 130 4.56 14.33 -24.01
C GLN A 130 5.18 14.55 -22.62
N ILE A 131 6.09 13.68 -22.19
CA ILE A 131 6.81 13.80 -20.91
C ILE A 131 8.06 14.66 -21.16
N PRO A 132 8.20 15.81 -20.48
CA PRO A 132 9.35 16.68 -20.68
C PRO A 132 10.63 16.03 -20.14
N SER A 133 11.73 16.22 -20.89
CA SER A 133 13.07 15.74 -20.55
C SER A 133 13.62 16.36 -19.25
N GLU A 134 13.08 17.51 -18.84
CA GLU A 134 13.60 18.39 -17.79
C GLU A 134 12.95 18.18 -16.42
N THR A 135 12.67 16.94 -16.00
CA THR A 135 12.17 16.68 -14.63
C THR A 135 13.28 16.78 -13.55
N GLY A 136 14.38 17.47 -13.87
CA GLY A 136 15.63 17.51 -13.12
C GLY A 136 15.85 18.77 -12.29
N GLN A 137 14.82 19.35 -11.66
CA GLN A 137 15.02 20.25 -10.52
C GLN A 137 13.73 20.43 -9.71
N GLN A 138 13.61 19.72 -8.59
CA GLN A 138 12.85 20.23 -7.44
C GLN A 138 13.88 20.73 -6.41
N PRO A 139 13.73 21.96 -5.88
CA PRO A 139 14.63 22.49 -4.86
C PRO A 139 14.53 21.63 -3.60
N ARG A 140 15.69 21.31 -3.01
CA ARG A 140 15.76 20.68 -1.68
C ARG A 140 15.07 21.60 -0.67
N PRO A 141 14.03 21.18 0.07
CA PRO A 141 13.51 21.99 1.17
C PRO A 141 14.41 21.80 2.39
N GLY A 142 15.01 22.90 2.86
CA GLY A 142 15.49 23.08 4.24
C GLY A 142 16.81 22.39 4.63
N ALA A 143 17.90 23.14 4.53
CA ALA A 143 18.99 23.02 5.51
C ALA A 143 18.77 24.13 6.56
N PRO A 144 18.74 23.84 7.86
CA PRO A 144 18.76 24.88 8.88
C PRO A 144 20.18 25.47 9.00
N GLU A 145 20.25 26.80 9.11
CA GLU A 145 21.42 27.55 9.58
C GLU A 145 21.76 27.23 11.04
#